data_AF-A0A2U0TUT9-F1
#
_entry.id   AF-A0A2U0TUT9-F1
#
_cell.length_a   1.000
_cell.length_b   1.000
_cell.length_c   1.000
_cell.angle_alpha   90.00
_cell.angle_beta   90.00
_cell.angle_gamma   90.00
#
_symmetry.space_group_name_H-M   'P 1'
#
loop_
_entity.id
_entity.type
_entity.pdbx_description
1 polymer ?
#
loop_
_entity_poly.entity_id
_entity_poly.type
_entity_poly.pdbx_seq_one_letter_code
_entity_poly.pdbx_strand_id
1 'polypeptide(L)'
;MFKTINYIKMNRINIFFLAIIFFSVVSCEKQNLCDEGYKPHENNGQTICIPNYVGRNPKDSKFGNMYYHEKYGIIVFSNGIWKNENNQIIDNPDK
;
A
#
# COMPACT_ATOMS: atom_id res chain seq x y z
N MET A 1 50.05 21.36 28.90
CA MET A 1 48.81 21.86 29.52
C MET A 1 47.64 21.22 28.78
N PHE A 2 47.23 20.01 29.17
CA PHE A 2 46.14 19.29 28.53
C PHE A 2 44.85 19.54 29.32
N LYS A 3 43.87 20.19 28.68
CA LYS A 3 42.54 20.44 29.22
C LYS A 3 41.86 19.10 29.52
N THR A 4 41.47 18.90 30.77
CA THR A 4 40.58 17.82 31.19
C THR A 4 39.20 18.05 30.59
N ILE A 5 38.75 17.08 29.78
CA ILE A 5 37.39 17.01 29.27
C ILE A 5 36.50 16.61 30.45
N ASN A 6 35.62 17.50 30.87
CA ASN A 6 34.60 17.23 31.88
C ASN A 6 33.64 16.17 31.33
N TYR A 7 33.76 14.93 31.82
CA TYR A 7 32.74 13.91 31.59
C TYR A 7 31.52 14.25 32.46
N ILE A 8 30.43 14.61 31.80
CA ILE A 8 29.11 14.81 32.41
C ILE A 8 28.68 13.47 33.00
N LYS A 9 28.54 13.42 34.33
CA LYS A 9 28.05 12.26 35.08
C LYS A 9 26.55 12.07 34.77
N MET A 10 26.25 11.34 33.70
CA MET A 10 24.88 10.98 33.33
C MET A 10 24.29 10.00 34.35
N ASN A 11 23.22 10.42 35.04
CA ASN A 11 22.44 9.58 35.95
C ASN A 11 21.75 8.44 35.17
N ARG A 12 21.83 7.21 35.70
CA ARG A 12 21.27 5.98 35.07
C ARG A 12 19.77 6.07 34.71
N ILE A 13 19.01 6.88 35.46
CA ILE A 13 17.57 7.13 35.23
C ILE A 13 17.33 7.88 33.90
N ASN A 14 18.26 8.76 33.49
CA ASN A 14 18.12 9.59 32.29
C ASN A 14 18.28 8.77 31.00
N ILE A 15 19.03 7.67 31.04
CA ILE A 15 19.25 6.79 29.88
C ILE A 15 17.99 5.99 29.55
N PHE A 16 17.21 5.57 30.56
CA PHE A 16 15.99 4.78 30.35
C PHE A 16 14.89 5.59 29.67
N PHE A 17 14.73 6.87 30.03
CA PHE A 17 13.78 7.77 29.36
C PHE A 17 14.18 8.07 27.91
N LEU A 18 15.47 8.19 27.62
CA LEU A 18 15.99 8.34 26.26
C LEU A 18 15.69 7.12 25.37
N ALA A 19 15.76 5.91 25.92
CA ALA A 19 15.46 4.68 25.18
C ALA A 19 13.96 4.56 24.82
N ILE A 20 13.05 5.00 25.70
CA ILE A 20 11.60 4.97 25.46
C ILE A 20 11.21 5.94 24.33
N ILE A 21 11.80 7.13 24.29
CA ILE A 21 11.56 8.13 23.24
C ILE A 21 12.06 7.62 21.87
N PHE A 22 13.10 6.79 21.85
CA PHE A 22 13.62 6.21 20.60
C PHE A 22 12.71 5.10 20.04
N PHE A 23 11.93 4.42 20.88
CA PHE A 23 10.99 3.38 20.44
C PHE A 23 9.65 3.92 19.93
N SER A 24 9.24 5.12 20.34
CA SER A 24 7.93 5.69 19.94
C SER A 24 7.89 6.24 18.51
N VAL A 25 9.03 6.39 17.83
CA VAL A 25 9.10 6.89 16.44
C VAL A 25 9.02 5.80 15.36
N VAL A 26 8.86 4.52 15.74
CA VAL A 26 8.84 3.38 14.79
C VAL A 26 7.42 2.88 14.44
N SER A 27 6.37 3.59 14.85
CA SER A 27 5.01 3.32 14.32
C SER A 27 4.88 3.88 12.90
N CYS A 28 5.49 3.18 11.93
CA CYS A 28 5.13 3.29 10.53
C CYS A 28 3.76 2.62 10.35
N GLU A 29 2.70 3.37 10.62
CA GLU A 29 1.36 3.02 10.18
C GLU A 29 1.38 3.05 8.64
N LYS A 30 1.26 1.88 8.00
CA LYS A 30 1.28 1.71 6.54
C LYS A 30 0.01 2.35 5.96
N GLN A 31 -0.03 3.67 5.89
CA GLN A 31 -1.27 4.38 5.57
C GLN A 31 -1.56 4.40 4.07
N ASN A 32 -0.59 4.09 3.20
CA ASN A 32 -0.81 3.89 1.77
C ASN A 32 0.08 2.76 1.23
N LEU A 33 -0.50 1.57 1.06
CA LEU A 33 0.17 0.40 0.47
C LEU A 33 0.39 0.54 -1.05
N CYS A 34 -0.35 1.45 -1.69
CA CYS A 34 -0.40 1.61 -3.14
C CYS A 34 -0.36 3.09 -3.53
N ASP A 35 0.19 3.36 -4.72
CA ASP A 35 0.18 4.69 -5.32
C ASP A 35 -1.24 5.14 -5.69
N GLU A 36 -1.43 6.44 -5.89
CA GLU A 36 -2.69 7.00 -6.37
C GLU A 36 -3.13 6.34 -7.68
N GLY A 37 -4.43 6.04 -7.79
CA GLY A 37 -4.97 5.30 -8.92
C GLY A 37 -4.88 3.77 -8.80
N TYR A 38 -4.36 3.25 -7.68
CA TYR A 38 -4.33 1.81 -7.38
C TYR A 38 -5.04 1.51 -6.06
N LYS A 39 -5.57 0.29 -5.93
CA LYS A 39 -6.21 -0.24 -4.73
C LYS A 39 -5.49 -1.49 -4.22
N PRO A 40 -5.23 -1.58 -2.91
CA PRO A 40 -4.66 -2.79 -2.33
C PRO A 40 -5.67 -3.93 -2.42
N HIS A 41 -5.20 -5.08 -2.86
CA HIS A 41 -5.95 -6.33 -2.90
C HIS A 41 -5.07 -7.46 -2.39
N GLU A 42 -5.61 -8.35 -1.58
CA GLU A 42 -4.87 -9.49 -1.06
C GLU A 42 -4.96 -10.67 -2.03
N ASN A 43 -3.83 -11.17 -2.49
CA ASN A 43 -3.74 -12.36 -3.33
C ASN A 43 -2.70 -13.31 -2.72
N ASN A 44 -3.13 -14.51 -2.32
CA ASN A 44 -2.28 -15.55 -1.73
C ASN A 44 -1.42 -15.07 -0.54
N GLY A 45 -1.99 -14.27 0.37
CA GLY A 45 -1.26 -13.74 1.54
C GLY A 45 -0.33 -12.56 1.24
N GLN A 46 -0.32 -12.07 0.00
CA GLN A 46 0.45 -10.90 -0.42
C GLN A 46 -0.50 -9.78 -0.88
N THR A 47 -0.25 -8.56 -0.41
CA THR A 47 -0.97 -7.39 -0.93
C THR A 47 -0.37 -6.99 -2.27
N ILE A 48 -1.21 -6.98 -3.31
CA ILE A 48 -0.92 -6.43 -4.64
C ILE A 48 -1.72 -5.14 -4.86
N CYS A 49 -1.22 -4.24 -5.70
CA CYS A 49 -1.87 -2.97 -6.01
C CYS A 49 -2.52 -3.05 -7.39
N ILE A 50 -3.85 -3.07 -7.45
CA ILE A 50 -4.59 -3.21 -8.71
C ILE A 50 -5.02 -1.83 -9.18
N PRO A 51 -4.83 -1.48 -10.47
CA PRO A 51 -5.24 -0.18 -10.98
C PRO A 51 -6.75 -0.01 -10.89
N ASN A 52 -7.19 1.19 -10.56
CA ASN A 52 -8.59 1.58 -10.67
C ASN A 52 -9.03 1.48 -12.12
N TYR A 53 -10.23 0.94 -12.33
CA TYR A 53 -10.84 0.94 -13.64
C TYR A 53 -11.15 2.37 -14.05
N VAL A 54 -10.51 2.82 -15.13
CA VAL A 54 -10.83 4.05 -15.83
C VAL A 54 -11.27 3.60 -17.20
N GLY A 55 -12.48 3.95 -17.63
CA GLY A 55 -13.18 3.45 -18.81
C GLY A 55 -12.54 3.71 -20.19
N ARG A 56 -11.21 3.74 -20.28
CA ARG A 56 -10.45 3.94 -21.50
C ARG A 56 -9.45 2.79 -21.65
N ASN A 57 -9.85 1.87 -22.52
CA ASN A 57 -9.04 0.87 -23.22
C ASN A 57 -8.02 0.09 -22.35
N PRO A 58 -8.30 -1.17 -21.98
CA PRO A 58 -7.50 -1.94 -21.01
C PRO A 58 -6.12 -2.40 -21.51
N LYS A 59 -5.58 -1.82 -22.59
CA LYS A 59 -4.39 -2.30 -23.29
C LYS A 59 -3.06 -1.84 -22.70
N ASP A 60 -3.06 -0.82 -21.82
CA ASP A 60 -1.82 -0.15 -21.39
C ASP A 60 -1.46 -0.40 -19.90
N SER A 61 -2.11 -1.35 -19.24
CA SER A 61 -1.84 -1.65 -17.82
C SER A 61 -0.66 -2.60 -17.65
N LYS A 62 0.31 -2.21 -16.80
CA LYS A 62 1.38 -3.10 -16.29
C LYS A 62 0.85 -4.32 -15.53
N PHE A 63 -0.41 -4.28 -15.08
CA PHE A 63 -1.10 -5.36 -14.38
C PHE A 63 -1.95 -6.24 -15.33
N GLY A 64 -1.78 -6.08 -16.64
CA GLY A 64 -2.49 -6.87 -17.65
C GLY A 64 -3.94 -6.43 -17.78
N ASN A 65 -4.86 -7.39 -17.64
CA ASN A 65 -6.28 -7.20 -17.91
C ASN A 65 -7.17 -7.09 -16.66
N MET A 66 -6.58 -6.97 -15.46
CA MET A 66 -7.30 -6.87 -14.18
C MET A 66 -7.38 -5.43 -13.69
N TYR A 67 -8.57 -5.02 -13.23
CA TYR A 67 -8.86 -3.66 -12.75
C TYR A 67 -9.81 -3.71 -11.56
N TYR A 68 -9.70 -2.74 -10.66
CA TYR A 68 -10.67 -2.57 -9.56
C TYR A 68 -11.82 -1.68 -10.00
N HIS A 69 -13.05 -2.17 -9.88
CA HIS A 69 -14.28 -1.42 -10.13
C HIS A 69 -15.09 -1.30 -8.84
N GLU A 70 -15.51 -0.09 -8.47
CA GLU A 70 -16.19 0.18 -7.20
C GLU A 70 -17.46 -0.67 -7.00
N LYS A 71 -18.27 -0.83 -8.06
CA LYS A 71 -19.51 -1.63 -8.02
C LYS A 71 -19.32 -3.14 -8.14
N TYR A 72 -18.28 -3.59 -8.87
CA TYR A 72 -18.17 -4.99 -9.31
C TYR A 72 -16.98 -5.72 -8.69
N GLY A 73 -16.19 -5.04 -7.86
CA GLY A 73 -14.94 -5.58 -7.33
C GLY A 73 -13.87 -5.67 -8.42
N ILE A 74 -13.06 -6.72 -8.40
CA ILE A 74 -12.07 -6.95 -9.44
C ILE A 74 -12.77 -7.42 -10.71
N ILE A 75 -12.45 -6.74 -11.80
CA ILE A 75 -12.93 -7.06 -13.14
C ILE A 75 -11.75 -7.42 -14.04
N VAL A 76 -11.97 -8.40 -14.91
CA VAL A 76 -10.96 -8.96 -15.80
C VAL A 76 -11.47 -8.86 -17.23
N PHE A 77 -10.67 -8.27 -18.12
CA PHE A 77 -10.98 -8.21 -19.55
C PHE A 77 -10.37 -9.39 -20.30
N SER A 78 -11.19 -10.33 -20.77
CA SER A 78 -10.72 -11.47 -21.54
C SER A 78 -11.63 -11.75 -22.72
N ASN A 79 -11.04 -11.99 -23.90
CA ASN A 79 -11.76 -12.28 -25.14
C ASN A 79 -12.83 -11.24 -25.50
N GLY A 80 -12.57 -9.96 -25.24
CA GLY A 80 -13.52 -8.88 -25.55
C GLY A 80 -14.65 -8.69 -24.51
N ILE A 81 -14.65 -9.47 -23.43
CA ILE A 81 -15.70 -9.49 -22.43
C ILE A 81 -15.12 -9.13 -21.06
N TRP A 82 -15.85 -8.34 -20.30
CA TRP A 82 -15.54 -8.06 -18.90
C TRP A 82 -16.23 -9.06 -17.98
N LYS A 83 -15.49 -9.62 -17.03
CA LYS A 83 -16.01 -10.52 -16.00
C LYS A 83 -15.56 -10.10 -14.61
N ASN A 84 -16.38 -10.30 -13.59
CA ASN A 84 -15.94 -10.16 -12.20
C ASN A 84 -15.37 -11.48 -11.65
N GLU A 85 -14.93 -11.46 -10.39
CA GLU A 85 -14.45 -12.63 -9.62
C GLU A 85 -15.48 -13.78 -9.57
N ASN A 86 -16.77 -13.48 -9.70
CA ASN A 86 -17.87 -14.45 -9.72
C ASN A 86 -18.19 -14.97 -11.13
N ASN A 87 -17.34 -14.70 -12.14
CA ASN A 87 -17.57 -15.02 -13.55
C ASN A 87 -18.82 -14.39 -14.17
N GLN A 88 -19.41 -13.37 -13.55
CA GLN A 88 -20.55 -12.65 -14.10
C GLN A 88 -20.05 -11.69 -15.20
N ILE A 89 -20.74 -11.70 -16.34
CA ILE A 89 -20.45 -10.80 -17.45
C ILE A 89 -20.93 -9.39 -17.08
N ILE A 90 -20.06 -8.40 -17.27
CA ILE A 90 -20.37 -6.99 -17.03
C ILE A 90 -20.53 -6.31 -18.38
N ASP A 91 -21.77 -5.98 -18.70
CA ASP A 91 -22.09 -5.20 -19.89
C ASP A 91 -21.79 -3.72 -19.61
N ASN A 92 -20.73 -3.22 -20.23
CA ASN A 92 -20.27 -1.84 -20.15
C ASN A 92 -19.92 -1.37 -18.72
N PRO A 93 -18.74 -1.74 -18.20
CA PRO A 93 -18.26 -1.28 -16.88
C PRO A 93 -18.05 0.24 -16.76
N ASP A 94 -18.26 1.02 -17.83
CA ASP A 94 -18.17 2.48 -17.80
C ASP A 94 -19.45 3.18 -17.33
N LYS A 95 -20.55 2.44 -17.10
CA LYS A 95 -21.88 2.96 -16.72
C LYS A 95 -22.21 2.65 -15.26
#